data_AF-A0A210PA15-F1
#
_entry.id   AF-A0A210PA15-F1
#
_cell.length_a   1.000
_cell.length_b   1.000
_cell.length_c   1.000
_cell.angle_alpha   90.00
_cell.angle_beta   90.00
_cell.angle_gamma   90.00
#
_symmetry.space_group_name_H-M   'P 1'
#
loop_
_entity.id
_entity.type
_entity.pdbx_description
1 polymer ?
#
loop_
_entity_poly.entity_id
_entity_poly.type
_entity_poly.pdbx_seq_one_letter_code
_entity_poly.pdbx_strand_id
1 'polypeptide(L)'
;MLIIINWQEEWAYNKYWVMSKSQKAYDQIRLMAKNNEWSKAKETELERIIKSLENVEPTKKTLTNVYQHIWGYFKKICTDSERKEYVKLIASLEPEDDQLGLFLRDLTYKYQIKYLMQSRIIRELEK
;
A
#
# COMPACT_ATOMS: atom_id res chain seq x y z
N MET A 1 -6.58 18.92 22.53
CA MET A 1 -7.44 18.83 21.33
C MET A 1 -7.27 17.43 20.77
N LEU A 2 -8.25 16.54 20.96
CA LEU A 2 -8.22 15.22 20.32
C LEU A 2 -8.44 15.45 18.83
N ILE A 3 -7.43 15.16 18.01
CA ILE A 3 -7.61 15.06 16.56
C ILE A 3 -8.53 13.84 16.38
N ILE A 4 -9.78 14.06 15.97
CA ILE A 4 -10.62 12.97 15.46
C ILE A 4 -10.02 12.63 14.09
N ILE A 5 -9.14 11.63 14.06
CA ILE A 5 -8.67 11.08 12.79
C ILE A 5 -9.84 10.32 12.19
N ASN A 6 -10.25 10.70 10.99
CA ASN A 6 -11.23 9.94 10.23
C ASN A 6 -10.61 8.56 9.92
N TRP A 7 -11.18 7.49 10.48
CA TRP A 7 -10.64 6.14 10.30
C TRP A 7 -10.51 5.74 8.83
N GLN A 8 -11.35 6.30 7.95
CA GLN A 8 -11.29 6.07 6.52
C GLN A 8 -10.02 6.65 5.90
N GLU A 9 -9.57 7.82 6.38
CA GLU A 9 -8.33 8.45 5.96
C GLU A 9 -7.12 7.67 6.49
N GLU A 10 -7.14 7.28 7.77
CA GLU A 10 -6.09 6.45 8.37
C GLU A 10 -5.98 5.10 7.64
N TRP A 11 -7.11 4.47 7.34
CA TRP A 11 -7.13 3.24 6.58
C TRP A 11 -6.66 3.44 5.14
N ALA A 12 -7.16 4.48 4.45
CA ALA A 12 -6.74 4.81 3.10
C ALA A 12 -5.22 5.04 3.01
N TYR A 13 -4.65 5.75 3.99
CA TYR A 13 -3.22 6.03 4.12
C TYR A 13 -2.40 4.74 4.27
N ASN A 14 -2.80 3.86 5.19
CA ASN A 14 -2.02 2.66 5.54
C ASN A 14 -2.35 1.42 4.68
N LYS A 15 -3.43 1.42 3.89
CA LYS A 15 -3.99 0.23 3.22
C LYS A 15 -2.94 -0.67 2.55
N TYR A 16 -2.16 -0.11 1.63
CA TYR A 16 -1.17 -0.87 0.88
C TYR A 16 0.09 -1.14 1.69
N TRP A 17 0.44 -0.26 2.63
CA TRP A 17 1.54 -0.51 3.57
C TRP A 17 1.25 -1.70 4.51
N VAL A 18 0.01 -1.83 5.00
CA VAL A 18 -0.40 -3.02 5.77
C VAL A 18 -0.32 -4.27 4.88
N MET A 19 -0.82 -4.19 3.65
CA MET A 19 -0.79 -5.32 2.71
C MET A 19 0.64 -5.76 2.36
N SER A 20 1.59 -4.81 2.24
CA SER A 20 3.00 -5.12 1.95
C SER A 20 3.69 -5.86 3.10
N LYS A 21 3.16 -5.76 4.32
CA LYS A 21 3.70 -6.41 5.52
C LYS A 21 2.94 -7.67 5.93
N SER A 22 1.61 -7.68 5.77
CA SER A 22 0.77 -8.83 6.13
C SER A 22 -0.59 -8.81 5.45
N GLN A 23 -0.81 -9.75 4.52
CA GLN A 23 -2.12 -9.99 3.91
C GLN A 23 -3.20 -10.31 4.97
N LYS A 24 -2.84 -11.06 6.01
CA LYS A 24 -3.75 -11.40 7.12
C LYS A 24 -4.24 -10.15 7.86
N ALA A 25 -3.33 -9.22 8.17
CA ALA A 25 -3.69 -7.97 8.85
C ALA A 25 -4.56 -7.08 7.95
N TYR A 26 -4.23 -7.01 6.65
CA TYR A 26 -5.05 -6.30 5.67
C TYR A 26 -6.49 -6.85 5.63
N ASP A 27 -6.66 -8.17 5.57
CA ASP A 27 -7.97 -8.80 5.52
C ASP A 27 -8.75 -8.60 6.83
N GLN A 28 -8.07 -8.62 7.98
CA GLN A 28 -8.68 -8.30 9.27
C GLN A 28 -9.24 -6.87 9.29
N ILE A 29 -8.45 -5.87 8.89
CA ILE A 29 -8.92 -4.47 8.86
C ILE A 29 -10.05 -4.29 7.85
N ARG A 30 -9.93 -4.90 6.67
CA ARG A 30 -10.99 -4.88 5.65
C ARG A 30 -12.30 -5.45 6.18
N LEU A 31 -12.25 -6.53 6.97
CA LEU A 31 -13.42 -7.11 7.61
C LEU A 31 -14.01 -6.18 8.67
N MET A 32 -13.17 -5.54 9.50
CA MET A 32 -13.62 -4.56 10.49
C MET A 32 -14.34 -3.36 9.85
N ALA A 33 -13.85 -2.90 8.70
CA ALA A 33 -14.40 -1.79 7.93
C ALA A 33 -15.68 -2.13 7.13
N LYS A 34 -16.07 -3.42 7.07
CA LYS A 34 -17.24 -3.87 6.32
C LYS A 34 -18.51 -3.18 6.82
N ASN A 35 -19.41 -2.85 5.90
CA ASN A 35 -20.69 -2.17 6.16
C ASN A 35 -20.56 -0.76 6.78
N ASN A 36 -19.35 -0.20 6.86
CA ASN A 36 -19.11 1.15 7.41
C ASN A 36 -19.53 1.31 8.88
N GLU A 37 -19.67 0.20 9.62
CA GLU A 37 -19.98 0.20 11.05
C GLU A 37 -18.70 0.39 11.87
N TRP A 38 -18.34 1.64 12.18
CA TRP A 38 -17.11 1.95 12.91
C TRP A 38 -17.36 2.27 14.38
N SER A 39 -16.60 1.63 15.27
CA SER A 39 -16.69 1.84 16.72
C SER A 39 -15.34 2.26 17.29
N LYS A 40 -15.34 2.85 18.50
CA LYS A 40 -14.09 3.24 19.17
C LYS A 40 -13.17 2.05 19.42
N ALA A 41 -13.72 0.86 19.70
CA ALA A 41 -12.94 -0.36 19.84
C ALA A 41 -12.24 -0.77 18.53
N LYS A 42 -12.89 -0.60 17.37
CA LYS A 42 -12.28 -0.85 16.05
C LYS A 42 -11.18 0.16 15.73
N GLU A 43 -11.33 1.41 16.15
CA GLU A 43 -10.29 2.43 16.03
C GLU A 43 -9.03 2.03 16.81
N THR A 44 -9.17 1.65 18.08
CA THR A 44 -8.04 1.16 18.89
C THR A 44 -7.41 -0.11 18.30
N GLU A 45 -8.22 -1.01 17.76
CA GLU A 45 -7.72 -2.23 17.10
C GLU A 45 -6.95 -1.93 15.81
N LEU A 46 -7.41 -0.96 15.00
CA LEU A 46 -6.69 -0.49 13.82
C LEU A 46 -5.30 0.05 14.20
N GLU A 47 -5.23 0.93 15.18
CA GLU A 47 -3.97 1.50 15.69
C GLU A 47 -3.03 0.39 16.20
N ARG A 48 -3.57 -0.59 16.94
CA ARG A 48 -2.81 -1.73 17.46
C ARG A 48 -2.22 -2.57 16.33
N ILE A 49 -3.00 -2.86 15.29
CA ILE A 49 -2.55 -3.63 14.12
C ILE A 49 -1.43 -2.86 13.40
N ILE A 50 -1.63 -1.58 13.08
CA ILE A 50 -0.63 -0.77 12.38
C ILE A 50 0.67 -0.74 13.19
N LYS A 51 0.59 -0.45 14.49
CA LYS A 51 1.76 -0.41 15.38
C LYS A 51 2.51 -1.75 15.42
N SER A 52 1.79 -2.88 15.39
CA SER A 52 2.41 -4.20 15.39
C SER A 52 3.21 -4.51 14.11
N LEU A 53 2.92 -3.81 13.01
CA LEU A 53 3.58 -4.01 11.72
C LEU A 53 4.79 -3.10 11.51
N GLU A 54 5.03 -2.11 12.38
CA GLU A 54 6.16 -1.17 12.20
C GLU A 54 7.50 -1.91 12.05
N ASN A 55 7.72 -2.96 12.85
CA ASN A 55 8.96 -3.76 12.83
C ASN A 55 8.88 -5.01 11.93
N VAL A 56 7.86 -5.13 11.09
CA VAL A 56 7.69 -6.27 10.18
C VAL A 56 8.22 -5.88 8.81
N GLU A 57 9.32 -6.49 8.40
CA GLU A 57 9.87 -6.26 7.06
C GLU A 57 9.02 -6.94 5.97
N PRO A 58 8.78 -6.27 4.83
CA PRO A 58 8.15 -6.89 3.68
C PRO A 58 8.98 -8.08 3.16
N THR A 59 8.29 -9.11 2.70
CA THR A 59 8.90 -10.24 1.98
C THR A 59 8.70 -10.06 0.48
N LYS A 60 9.48 -10.76 -0.35
CA LYS A 60 9.25 -10.84 -1.79
C LYS A 60 7.78 -11.15 -2.12
N LYS A 61 7.20 -12.13 -1.43
CA LYS A 61 5.81 -12.55 -1.64
C LYS A 61 4.81 -11.43 -1.34
N THR A 62 4.97 -10.71 -0.23
CA THR A 62 4.03 -9.65 0.15
C THR A 62 4.20 -8.40 -0.71
N LEU A 63 5.44 -8.05 -1.10
CA LEU A 63 5.73 -7.01 -2.08
C LEU A 63 5.13 -7.32 -3.45
N THR A 64 5.37 -8.52 -4.01
CA THR A 64 4.77 -8.94 -5.28
C THR A 64 3.26 -8.74 -5.27
N ASN A 65 2.59 -9.15 -4.20
CA ASN A 65 1.14 -9.05 -4.08
C ASN A 65 0.67 -7.59 -4.07
N VAL A 66 1.23 -6.74 -3.21
CA VAL A 66 0.81 -5.32 -3.15
C VAL A 66 1.15 -4.57 -4.43
N TYR A 67 2.29 -4.86 -5.07
CA TYR A 67 2.70 -4.21 -6.30
C TYR A 67 1.86 -4.62 -7.50
N GLN A 68 1.33 -5.85 -7.54
CA GLN A 68 0.31 -6.21 -8.53
C GLN A 68 -1.00 -5.42 -8.34
N HIS A 69 -1.40 -5.16 -7.08
CA HIS A 69 -2.55 -4.30 -6.79
C HIS A 69 -2.31 -2.84 -7.22
N ILE A 70 -1.13 -2.28 -6.92
CA ILE A 70 -0.74 -0.93 -7.33
C ILE A 70 -0.62 -0.81 -8.85
N TRP A 71 -0.07 -1.82 -9.52
CA TRP A 71 -0.01 -1.87 -10.99
C TRP A 71 -1.40 -1.79 -11.64
N GLY A 72 -2.44 -2.25 -10.94
CA GLY A 72 -3.83 -2.15 -11.37
C GLY A 72 -4.27 -0.73 -11.75
N TYR A 73 -3.68 0.31 -11.16
CA TYR A 73 -3.96 1.72 -11.48
C TYR A 73 -3.38 2.14 -12.84
N PHE A 74 -2.26 1.54 -13.27
CA PHE A 74 -1.52 1.96 -14.45
C PHE A 74 -1.79 1.10 -15.69
N LYS A 75 -2.20 -0.16 -15.52
CA LYS A 75 -2.25 -1.16 -16.61
C LYS A 75 -3.03 -0.74 -17.87
N LYS A 76 -3.97 0.22 -17.73
CA LYS A 76 -4.81 0.76 -18.83
C LYS A 76 -4.30 2.09 -19.42
N ILE A 77 -3.37 2.76 -18.75
CA ILE A 77 -2.89 4.11 -19.11
C ILE A 77 -1.37 4.17 -19.36
N CYS A 78 -0.64 3.13 -18.97
CA CYS A 78 0.80 2.99 -19.23
C CYS A 78 1.10 2.84 -20.72
N THR A 79 2.27 3.32 -21.11
CA THR A 79 2.90 3.06 -22.40
C THR A 79 3.39 1.62 -22.50
N ASP A 80 3.67 1.16 -23.71
CA ASP A 80 4.23 -0.17 -23.93
C ASP A 80 5.62 -0.33 -23.31
N SER A 81 6.42 0.73 -23.26
CA SER A 81 7.73 0.72 -22.61
C SER A 81 7.60 0.50 -21.11
N GLU A 82 6.68 1.21 -20.44
CA GLU A 82 6.42 1.06 -19.00
C GLU A 82 5.84 -0.31 -18.67
N ARG A 83 4.96 -0.83 -19.54
CA ARG A 83 4.44 -2.20 -19.39
C ARG A 83 5.56 -3.23 -19.44
N LYS A 84 6.49 -3.09 -20.38
CA LYS A 84 7.66 -3.98 -20.49
C LYS A 84 8.57 -3.86 -19.27
N GLU A 85 8.84 -2.64 -18.82
CA GLU A 85 9.68 -2.43 -17.63
C GLU A 85 9.03 -3.01 -16.37
N TYR A 86 7.72 -2.83 -16.18
CA TYR A 86 6.98 -3.47 -15.10
C TYR A 86 7.15 -4.99 -15.10
N VAL A 87 6.97 -5.65 -16.25
CA VAL A 87 7.08 -7.11 -16.38
C VAL A 87 8.49 -7.59 -16.02
N LYS A 88 9.52 -6.85 -16.44
CA LYS A 88 10.91 -7.14 -16.08
C LYS A 88 11.13 -6.98 -14.58
N LEU A 89 10.74 -5.85 -13.99
CA LEU A 89 10.97 -5.52 -12.59
C LEU A 89 10.22 -6.46 -11.63
N ILE A 90 8.99 -6.87 -11.94
CA ILE A 90 8.25 -7.82 -11.09
C ILE A 90 8.84 -9.23 -11.14
N ALA A 91 9.46 -9.63 -12.26
CA ALA A 91 10.11 -10.93 -12.37
C ALA A 91 11.42 -10.99 -11.55
N SER A 92 12.13 -9.86 -11.45
CA SER A 92 13.39 -9.73 -10.70
C SER A 92 13.25 -9.11 -9.32
N LEU A 93 12.02 -8.96 -8.80
CA LEU A 93 11.78 -8.29 -7.52
C LEU A 93 12.48 -9.00 -6.37
N GLU A 94 13.30 -8.25 -5.62
CA GLU A 94 13.86 -8.63 -4.33
C GLU A 94 13.64 -7.49 -3.32
N PRO A 95 13.28 -7.76 -2.06
CA PRO A 95 13.05 -6.72 -1.05
C PRO A 95 14.27 -5.82 -0.81
N GLU A 96 15.48 -6.37 -0.93
CA GLU A 96 16.74 -5.65 -0.67
C GLU A 96 17.12 -4.68 -1.80
N ASP A 97 16.53 -4.85 -2.99
CA ASP A 97 16.75 -3.99 -4.17
C ASP A 97 15.40 -3.71 -4.86
N ASP A 98 14.55 -2.92 -4.19
CA ASP A 98 13.18 -2.68 -4.61
C ASP A 98 13.05 -1.62 -5.72
N GLN A 99 13.61 -1.93 -6.89
CA GLN A 99 13.49 -1.10 -8.09
C GLN A 99 12.03 -0.98 -8.59
N LEU A 100 11.19 -2.00 -8.33
CA LEU A 100 9.77 -1.98 -8.71
C LEU A 100 8.99 -0.95 -7.90
N GLY A 101 9.25 -0.84 -6.59
CA GLY A 101 8.66 0.19 -5.73
C GLY A 101 8.94 1.59 -6.26
N LEU A 102 10.21 1.90 -6.56
CA LEU A 102 10.63 3.19 -7.12
C LEU A 102 9.95 3.47 -8.47
N PHE A 103 9.89 2.48 -9.36
CA PHE A 103 9.20 2.60 -10.63
C PHE A 103 7.71 2.92 -10.47
N LEU A 104 7.00 2.21 -9.58
CA LEU A 104 5.58 2.44 -9.32
C LEU A 104 5.30 3.79 -8.64
N ARG A 105 6.23 4.27 -7.81
CA ARG A 105 6.21 5.64 -7.26
C ARG A 105 6.31 6.67 -8.37
N ASP A 106 7.25 6.50 -9.30
CA ASP A 106 7.43 7.45 -10.40
C ASP A 106 6.21 7.48 -11.32
N LEU A 107 5.60 6.32 -11.61
CA LEU A 107 4.33 6.25 -12.34
C LEU A 107 3.18 6.91 -11.57
N THR A 108 3.14 6.76 -10.24
CA THR A 108 2.14 7.40 -9.38
C THR A 108 2.14 8.92 -9.58
N TYR A 109 3.33 9.53 -9.60
CA TYR A 109 3.49 10.97 -9.83
C TYR A 109 3.27 11.36 -11.29
N LYS A 110 3.81 10.60 -12.25
CA LYS A 110 3.62 10.85 -13.68
C LYS A 110 2.14 10.91 -14.06
N TYR A 111 1.36 9.95 -13.59
CA TYR A 111 -0.07 9.82 -13.91
C TYR A 111 -0.99 10.50 -12.90
N GLN A 112 -0.44 11.19 -11.90
CA GLN A 112 -1.19 11.95 -10.89
C GLN A 112 -2.27 11.10 -10.18
N ILE A 113 -1.91 9.87 -9.81
CA ILE A 113 -2.83 8.97 -9.10
C ILE A 113 -2.97 9.42 -7.65
N LYS A 114 -3.85 10.40 -7.41
CA LYS A 114 -4.03 11.10 -6.13
C LYS A 114 -4.10 10.17 -4.91
N TYR A 115 -4.84 9.08 -5.02
CA TYR A 115 -4.98 8.10 -3.94
C TYR A 115 -3.63 7.46 -3.56
N LEU A 116 -2.82 7.08 -4.54
CA LEU A 116 -1.51 6.49 -4.30
C LEU A 116 -0.49 7.52 -3.80
N MET A 117 -0.51 8.75 -4.34
CA MET A 117 0.37 9.85 -3.89
C MET A 117 0.21 10.15 -2.40
N GLN A 118 -0.99 9.96 -1.85
CA GLN A 118 -1.27 10.16 -0.43
C GLN A 118 -0.98 8.93 0.42
N SER A 119 -0.74 7.76 -0.17
CA SER A 119 -0.59 6.50 0.56
C SER A 119 0.79 6.37 1.21
N ARG A 120 0.82 5.76 2.41
CA ARG A 120 2.04 5.55 3.20
C ARG A 120 3.13 4.80 2.43
N ILE A 121 2.75 3.74 1.69
CA ILE A 121 3.69 2.92 0.93
C ILE A 121 4.46 3.73 -0.13
N ILE A 122 3.82 4.72 -0.75
CA ILE A 122 4.47 5.60 -1.74
C ILE A 122 5.31 6.66 -1.05
N ARG A 123 4.81 7.27 0.04
CA ARG A 123 5.52 8.31 0.78
C ARG A 123 6.77 7.82 1.51
N GLU A 124 6.80 6.55 1.93
CA GLU A 124 8.00 5.97 2.55
C GLU A 124 9.11 5.68 1.54
N LEU A 125 8.79 5.54 0.25
CA LEU A 125 9.78 5.41 -0.85
C LEU A 125 10.39 6.76 -1.26
N GLU A 126 10.02 7.87 -0.61
CA GLU A 126 10.62 9.20 -0.81
C GLU A 126 11.84 9.45 0.08
N LYS A 127 12.02 8.63 1.11
CA LYS A 127 13.08 8.77 2.13
C LYS A 127 14.27 7.90 1.78
#